data_AF-A0A089M387-F1
#
_entry.id   AF-A0A089M387-F1
#
_cell.length_a   1.000
_cell.length_b   1.000
_cell.length_c   1.000
_cell.angle_alpha   90.00
_cell.angle_beta   90.00
_cell.angle_gamma   90.00
#
_symmetry.space_group_name_H-M   'P 1'
#
loop_
_entity.id
_entity.type
_entity.pdbx_description
1 polymer ?
#
loop_
_entity_poly.entity_id
_entity_poly.type
_entity_poly.pdbx_seq_one_letter_code
_entity_poly.pdbx_strand_id
1 'polypeptide(L)'
;MLTALVTAVFIAFSFKIIERLIGLCSKVHIRFAVYYWGALLITASLFIKDNYVYSLPHNFLAVLPLCLIIQLTAGLIARRSGYSPTGRFNTFNFVITYPIFEEIAFRGLALPVLARHESFGAFSGLELGYGLIPQLSLAVIITAVLFAVSHLQYYKLNAESIRFMAFALSGGLFFGLVAQATASILLTILMHISFNASAALYSYNKKKPAK
;
A
#
# COMPACT_ATOMS: atom_id res chain seq x y z
N MET A 1 20.22 9.10 7.67
CA MET A 1 19.87 7.67 7.63
C MET A 1 18.86 7.26 8.71
N LEU A 2 19.24 7.30 10.00
CA LEU A 2 18.39 6.84 11.11
C LEU A 2 17.03 7.55 11.17
N THR A 3 17.03 8.88 11.00
CA THR A 3 15.81 9.70 11.01
C THR A 3 14.81 9.26 9.93
N ALA A 4 15.28 8.94 8.73
CA ALA A 4 14.43 8.46 7.63
C ALA A 4 13.80 7.10 7.95
N LEU A 5 14.58 6.16 8.52
CA LEU A 5 14.08 4.85 8.96
C LEU A 5 13.03 5.00 10.07
N VAL A 6 13.34 5.79 11.11
CA VAL A 6 12.42 6.04 12.23
C VAL A 6 11.13 6.67 11.71
N THR A 7 11.21 7.62 10.78
CA THR A 7 10.05 8.26 10.18
C THR A 7 9.21 7.26 9.38
N ALA A 8 9.84 6.43 8.54
CA ALA A 8 9.15 5.42 7.74
C ALA A 8 8.44 4.38 8.63
N VAL A 9 9.10 3.91 9.69
CA VAL A 9 8.50 3.01 10.69
C VAL A 9 7.34 3.70 11.41
N PHE A 10 7.51 4.96 11.84
CA PHE A 10 6.44 5.69 12.49
C PHE A 10 5.21 5.84 11.58
N ILE A 11 5.41 6.19 10.31
CA ILE A 11 4.33 6.26 9.32
C ILE A 11 3.65 4.89 9.17
N ALA A 12 4.43 3.81 9.00
CA ALA A 12 3.91 2.45 8.81
C ALA A 12 3.05 1.94 9.98
N PHE A 13 3.35 2.35 11.21
CA PHE A 13 2.64 1.94 12.43
C PHE A 13 1.72 3.02 13.01
N SER A 14 1.60 4.17 12.34
CA SER A 14 0.79 5.30 12.82
C SER A 14 -0.70 4.97 12.94
N PHE A 15 -1.25 4.14 12.05
CA PHE A 15 -2.64 3.69 12.14
C PHE A 15 -2.94 3.07 13.51
N LYS A 16 -2.09 2.13 13.96
CA LYS A 16 -2.32 1.43 15.24
C LYS A 16 -2.21 2.37 16.44
N ILE A 17 -1.33 3.36 16.37
CA ILE A 17 -1.19 4.39 17.40
C ILE A 17 -2.50 5.19 17.48
N ILE A 18 -3.02 5.65 16.34
CA ILE A 18 -4.25 6.45 16.27
C ILE A 18 -5.47 5.64 16.71
N GLU A 19 -5.59 4.39 16.27
CA GLU A 19 -6.66 3.48 16.70
C GLU A 19 -6.66 3.32 18.22
N ARG A 20 -5.49 3.13 18.84
CA ARG A 20 -5.36 3.02 20.31
C ARG A 20 -5.74 4.32 21.01
N LEU A 21 -5.26 5.47 20.54
CA LEU A 21 -5.59 6.78 21.11
C LEU A 21 -7.09 7.06 21.05
N ILE A 22 -7.74 6.79 19.92
CA ILE A 22 -9.20 6.90 19.78
C ILE A 22 -9.89 5.96 20.75
N GLY A 23 -9.41 4.72 20.89
CA GLY A 23 -9.98 3.73 21.81
C GLY A 23 -9.90 4.10 23.28
N LEU A 24 -8.93 4.92 23.69
CA LEU A 24 -8.85 5.50 25.04
C LEU A 24 -9.96 6.53 25.29
N CYS A 25 -10.36 7.28 24.26
CA CYS A 25 -11.38 8.32 24.37
C CYS A 25 -12.80 7.79 24.09
N SER A 26 -12.97 6.93 23.09
CA SER A 26 -14.26 6.38 22.69
C SER A 26 -14.15 5.07 21.89
N LYS A 27 -14.64 3.98 22.49
CA LYS A 27 -14.69 2.66 21.83
C LYS A 27 -15.57 2.64 20.57
N VAL A 28 -16.60 3.47 20.52
CA VAL A 28 -17.51 3.56 19.35
C VAL A 28 -16.79 4.13 18.13
N HIS A 29 -15.85 5.07 18.34
CA HIS A 29 -15.14 5.73 17.25
C HIS A 29 -14.01 4.91 16.64
N ILE A 30 -13.60 3.80 17.27
CA ILE A 30 -12.55 2.90 16.73
C ILE A 30 -12.89 2.44 15.32
N ARG A 31 -14.17 2.16 15.02
CA ARG A 31 -14.61 1.75 13.67
C ARG A 31 -14.34 2.79 12.58
N PHE A 32 -14.11 4.05 12.97
CA PHE A 32 -13.82 5.17 12.09
C PHE A 32 -12.33 5.56 12.10
N ALA A 33 -11.47 4.82 12.81
CA ALA A 33 -10.04 5.12 12.97
C ALA A 33 -9.32 5.35 11.64
N VAL A 34 -9.69 4.62 10.58
CA VAL A 34 -9.13 4.76 9.24
C VAL A 34 -9.31 6.17 8.65
N TYR A 35 -10.43 6.84 8.96
CA TYR A 35 -10.69 8.21 8.48
C TYR A 35 -9.87 9.25 9.24
N TYR A 36 -9.74 9.11 10.57
CA TYR A 36 -8.87 9.95 11.37
C TYR A 36 -7.40 9.80 10.94
N TRP A 37 -6.98 8.55 10.70
CA TRP A 37 -5.65 8.26 10.17
C TRP A 37 -5.42 8.88 8.81
N GLY A 38 -6.36 8.71 7.87
CA GLY A 38 -6.29 9.33 6.55
C GLY A 38 -6.21 10.85 6.60
N ALA A 39 -7.01 11.50 7.45
CA ALA A 39 -6.96 12.95 7.64
C ALA A 39 -5.59 13.41 8.16
N LEU A 40 -4.99 12.67 9.09
CA LEU A 40 -3.65 12.95 9.61
C LEU A 40 -2.57 12.73 8.56
N LEU A 41 -2.67 11.69 7.73
CA LEU A 41 -1.74 11.46 6.62
C LEU A 41 -1.80 12.56 5.57
N ILE A 42 -3.01 12.98 5.18
CA ILE A 42 -3.22 14.10 4.25
C ILE A 42 -2.62 15.38 4.83
N THR A 43 -2.87 15.64 6.11
CA THR A 43 -2.28 16.79 6.80
C THR A 43 -0.76 16.71 6.80
N ALA A 44 -0.18 15.56 7.14
CA ALA A 44 1.27 15.34 7.12
C ALA A 44 1.87 15.52 5.72
N SER A 45 1.16 15.10 4.66
CA SER A 45 1.62 15.30 3.28
C SER A 45 1.69 16.75 2.84
N LEU A 46 1.03 17.68 3.53
CA LEU A 46 1.19 19.12 3.25
C LEU A 46 2.51 19.67 3.80
N PHE A 47 3.10 19.02 4.82
CA PHE A 47 4.34 19.48 5.47
C PHE A 47 5.59 18.75 4.96
N ILE A 48 5.46 17.52 4.48
CA ILE A 48 6.58 16.76 3.91
C ILE A 48 6.80 17.23 2.47
N LYS A 49 7.80 18.11 2.26
CA LYS A 49 8.23 18.56 0.91
C LYS A 49 8.57 17.36 0.03
N ASP A 50 8.45 17.48 -1.30
CA ASP A 50 8.86 16.46 -2.31
C ASP A 50 8.29 15.06 -2.07
N ASN A 51 7.05 14.98 -1.59
CA ASN A 51 6.31 13.73 -1.46
C ASN A 51 5.67 13.34 -2.81
N TYR A 52 5.14 12.11 -2.91
CA TYR A 52 4.53 11.61 -4.16
C TYR A 52 3.00 11.73 -4.17
N VAL A 53 2.38 12.31 -3.14
CA VAL A 53 0.91 12.30 -2.92
C VAL A 53 0.17 13.14 -3.96
N TYR A 54 0.71 14.32 -4.29
CA TYR A 54 0.04 15.30 -5.17
C TYR A 54 0.66 15.41 -6.57
N SER A 55 1.66 14.57 -6.86
CA SER A 55 2.39 14.59 -8.13
C SER A 55 1.63 13.83 -9.21
N LEU A 56 1.63 14.36 -10.44
CA LEU A 56 1.23 13.60 -11.62
C LEU A 56 2.34 12.60 -12.01
N PRO A 57 2.01 11.42 -12.55
CA PRO A 57 3.00 10.42 -12.88
C PRO A 57 3.91 10.89 -14.02
N HIS A 58 5.20 11.04 -13.73
CA HIS A 58 6.22 11.27 -14.75
C HIS A 58 6.42 10.01 -15.60
N ASN A 59 6.71 10.19 -16.90
CA ASN A 59 7.06 9.10 -17.81
C ASN A 59 6.07 7.91 -17.79
N PHE A 60 4.77 8.19 -17.62
CA PHE A 60 3.75 7.15 -17.40
C PHE A 60 3.73 6.07 -18.49
N LEU A 61 4.00 6.44 -19.75
CA LEU A 61 4.03 5.50 -20.88
C LEU A 61 5.10 4.42 -20.71
N ALA A 62 6.22 4.74 -20.08
CA ALA A 62 7.31 3.79 -19.87
C ALA A 62 6.94 2.71 -18.84
N VAL A 63 6.15 3.06 -17.82
CA VAL A 63 5.73 2.10 -16.77
C VAL A 63 4.39 1.42 -17.07
N LEU A 64 3.65 1.89 -18.08
CA LEU A 64 2.32 1.38 -18.40
C LEU A 64 2.30 -0.12 -18.71
N PRO A 65 3.23 -0.70 -19.51
CA PRO A 65 3.25 -2.14 -19.76
C PRO A 65 3.39 -2.95 -18.46
N LEU A 66 4.27 -2.52 -17.56
CA LEU A 66 4.46 -3.13 -16.25
C LEU A 66 3.17 -3.05 -15.42
N CYS A 67 2.51 -1.90 -15.38
CA CYS A 67 1.24 -1.71 -14.68
C CYS A 67 0.15 -2.67 -15.19
N LEU A 68 0.04 -2.85 -16.52
CA LEU A 68 -0.92 -3.76 -17.12
C LEU A 68 -0.64 -5.23 -16.77
N ILE A 69 0.63 -5.65 -16.81
CA ILE A 69 1.04 -7.01 -16.42
C ILE A 69 0.74 -7.26 -14.95
N ILE A 70 1.09 -6.30 -14.07
CA ILE A 70 0.77 -6.37 -12.64
C ILE A 70 -0.74 -6.49 -12.46
N GLN A 71 -1.53 -5.64 -13.13
CA GLN A 71 -2.98 -5.60 -12.97
C GLN A 71 -3.66 -6.91 -13.43
N LEU A 72 -3.24 -7.46 -14.57
CA LEU A 72 -3.72 -8.74 -15.07
C LEU A 72 -3.39 -9.86 -14.08
N THR A 73 -2.13 -9.93 -13.65
CA THR A 73 -1.66 -10.95 -12.72
C THR A 73 -2.40 -10.84 -11.39
N ALA A 74 -2.47 -9.64 -10.82
CA ALA A 74 -3.16 -9.30 -9.58
C ALA A 74 -4.64 -9.73 -9.62
N GLY A 75 -5.34 -9.47 -10.73
CA GLY A 75 -6.71 -9.92 -10.95
C GLY A 75 -6.84 -11.45 -10.87
N LEU A 76 -5.97 -12.19 -11.56
CA LEU A 76 -5.99 -13.66 -11.57
C LEU A 76 -5.69 -14.29 -10.21
N ILE A 77 -4.77 -13.69 -9.44
CA ILE A 77 -4.37 -14.19 -8.13
C ILE A 77 -5.29 -13.71 -7.00
N ALA A 78 -6.05 -12.62 -7.19
CA ALA A 78 -6.96 -12.07 -6.18
C ALA A 78 -7.98 -13.10 -5.66
N ARG A 79 -8.42 -14.05 -6.50
CA ARG A 79 -9.32 -15.16 -6.11
C ARG A 79 -8.74 -16.09 -5.03
N ARG A 80 -7.41 -16.07 -4.85
CA ARG A 80 -6.65 -16.86 -3.87
C ARG A 80 -6.18 -16.03 -2.67
N SER A 81 -6.45 -14.71 -2.65
CA SER A 81 -6.01 -13.80 -1.59
C SER A 81 -6.55 -14.18 -0.21
N GLY A 82 -7.79 -14.68 -0.15
CA GLY A 82 -8.49 -14.98 1.09
C GLY A 82 -9.30 -13.84 1.68
N TYR A 83 -9.16 -12.62 1.15
CA TYR A 83 -9.91 -11.48 1.64
C TYR A 83 -11.41 -11.71 1.53
N SER A 84 -12.13 -11.32 2.58
CA SER A 84 -13.55 -11.62 2.74
C SER A 84 -14.29 -10.50 3.47
N PRO A 85 -14.27 -9.26 2.95
CA PRO A 85 -14.99 -8.16 3.58
C PRO A 85 -16.50 -8.49 3.65
N THR A 86 -17.13 -8.14 4.76
CA THR A 86 -18.56 -8.39 5.02
C THR A 86 -19.29 -7.10 5.37
N GLY A 87 -20.42 -6.87 4.70
CA GLY A 87 -21.23 -5.65 4.85
C GLY A 87 -20.70 -4.46 4.05
N ARG A 88 -21.59 -3.54 3.69
CA ARG A 88 -21.28 -2.41 2.78
C ARG A 88 -20.15 -1.52 3.31
N PHE A 89 -20.17 -1.20 4.60
CA PHE A 89 -19.18 -0.34 5.23
C PHE A 89 -17.76 -0.92 5.16
N ASN A 90 -17.59 -2.21 5.51
CA ASN A 90 -16.28 -2.85 5.49
C ASN A 90 -15.79 -3.08 4.06
N THR A 91 -16.69 -3.44 3.14
CA THR A 91 -16.33 -3.58 1.72
C THR A 91 -15.87 -2.27 1.12
N PHE A 92 -16.57 -1.16 1.39
CA PHE A 92 -16.16 0.16 0.91
C PHE A 92 -14.79 0.55 1.47
N ASN A 93 -14.58 0.39 2.78
CA ASN A 93 -13.30 0.71 3.40
C ASN A 93 -12.17 -0.17 2.84
N PHE A 94 -12.40 -1.46 2.69
CA PHE A 94 -11.43 -2.40 2.13
C PHE A 94 -11.06 -2.08 0.67
N VAL A 95 -12.03 -1.74 -0.17
CA VAL A 95 -11.81 -1.51 -1.60
C VAL A 95 -11.26 -0.12 -1.90
N ILE A 96 -11.68 0.90 -1.14
CA ILE A 96 -11.38 2.31 -1.47
C ILE A 96 -10.52 2.96 -0.40
N THR A 97 -11.03 2.99 0.84
CA THR A 97 -10.45 3.84 1.89
C THR A 97 -9.07 3.38 2.35
N TYR A 98 -8.91 2.09 2.63
CA TYR A 98 -7.60 1.51 2.98
C TYR A 98 -6.59 1.68 1.84
N PRO A 99 -6.87 1.27 0.58
CA PRO A 99 -5.95 1.49 -0.53
C PRO A 99 -5.47 2.93 -0.68
N ILE A 100 -6.37 3.91 -0.62
CA ILE A 100 -5.98 5.33 -0.74
C ILE A 100 -5.01 5.72 0.37
N PHE A 101 -5.36 5.46 1.64
CA PHE A 101 -4.53 5.90 2.77
C PHE A 101 -3.25 5.09 2.93
N GLU A 102 -3.27 3.79 2.59
CA GLU A 102 -2.07 2.96 2.56
C GLU A 102 -1.11 3.41 1.46
N GLU A 103 -1.59 3.76 0.27
CA GLU A 103 -0.72 4.32 -0.77
C GLU A 103 -0.15 5.68 -0.38
N ILE A 104 -0.94 6.56 0.25
CA ILE A 104 -0.42 7.82 0.82
C ILE A 104 0.67 7.52 1.86
N ALA A 105 0.44 6.63 2.82
CA ALA A 105 1.40 6.33 3.87
C ALA A 105 2.70 5.73 3.32
N PHE A 106 2.60 4.65 2.55
CA PHE A 106 3.76 3.84 2.19
C PHE A 106 4.49 4.36 0.95
N ARG A 107 3.75 4.75 -0.10
CA ARG A 107 4.35 5.21 -1.37
C ARG A 107 4.41 6.72 -1.45
N GLY A 108 3.42 7.41 -0.89
CA GLY A 108 3.31 8.86 -0.89
C GLY A 108 4.29 9.52 0.05
N LEU A 109 4.48 8.96 1.25
CA LEU A 109 5.26 9.56 2.33
C LEU A 109 6.52 8.76 2.70
N ALA A 110 6.38 7.50 3.12
CA ALA A 110 7.50 6.73 3.64
C ALA A 110 8.58 6.46 2.56
N LEU A 111 8.17 6.11 1.34
CA LEU A 111 9.06 5.85 0.22
C LEU A 111 9.94 7.07 -0.12
N PRO A 112 9.40 8.28 -0.41
CA PRO A 112 10.23 9.44 -0.72
C PRO A 112 11.11 9.90 0.46
N VAL A 113 10.65 9.73 1.71
CA VAL A 113 11.48 10.01 2.90
C VAL A 113 12.72 9.11 2.92
N LEU A 114 12.59 7.83 2.60
CA LEU A 114 13.72 6.91 2.51
C LEU A 114 14.57 7.17 1.27
N ALA A 115 13.94 7.33 0.11
CA ALA A 115 14.62 7.46 -1.18
C ALA A 115 15.47 8.72 -1.32
N ARG A 116 15.24 9.76 -0.50
CA ARG A 116 16.13 10.95 -0.44
C ARG A 116 17.51 10.65 0.13
N HIS A 117 17.62 9.59 0.93
CA HIS A 117 18.91 9.18 1.44
C HIS A 117 19.60 8.34 0.38
N GLU A 118 20.79 8.76 -0.07
CA GLU A 118 21.51 8.10 -1.16
C GLU A 118 21.66 6.58 -0.93
N SER A 119 22.01 6.15 0.29
CA SER A 119 22.16 4.72 0.62
C SER A 119 20.87 3.88 0.48
N PHE A 120 19.69 4.51 0.47
CA PHE A 120 18.40 3.82 0.31
C PHE A 120 17.77 4.05 -1.05
N GLY A 121 17.95 5.25 -1.60
CA GLY A 121 17.41 5.66 -2.89
C GLY A 121 18.27 5.26 -4.08
N ALA A 122 19.58 5.04 -3.86
CA ALA A 122 20.46 4.51 -4.89
C ALA A 122 19.88 3.20 -5.41
N PHE A 123 19.84 3.12 -6.73
CA PHE A 123 19.39 1.94 -7.44
C PHE A 123 20.49 0.88 -7.33
N SER A 124 20.46 0.07 -6.27
CA SER A 124 21.28 -1.14 -6.16
C SER A 124 20.76 -2.16 -7.18
N GLY A 125 21.46 -2.28 -8.31
CA GLY A 125 20.95 -2.94 -9.52
C GLY A 125 20.67 -4.44 -9.37
N LEU A 126 19.39 -4.80 -9.50
CA LEU A 126 18.98 -5.95 -10.30
C LEU A 126 18.26 -5.36 -11.52
N GLU A 127 18.95 -5.27 -12.66
CA GLU A 127 18.31 -4.88 -13.91
C GLU A 127 17.38 -6.02 -14.34
N LEU A 128 16.09 -5.87 -14.08
CA LEU A 128 15.09 -6.85 -14.47
C LEU A 128 14.62 -6.54 -15.89
N GLY A 129 14.89 -7.45 -16.82
CA GLY A 129 14.29 -7.41 -18.15
C GLY A 129 14.84 -6.35 -19.11
N TYR A 130 16.16 -6.15 -19.18
CA TYR A 130 16.80 -5.34 -20.24
C TYR A 130 16.19 -3.92 -20.39
N GLY A 131 16.10 -3.17 -19.30
CA GLY A 131 15.52 -1.83 -19.28
C GLY A 131 13.99 -1.71 -19.23
N LEU A 132 13.22 -2.82 -19.21
CA LEU A 132 11.76 -2.79 -19.08
C LEU A 132 11.25 -2.58 -17.65
N ILE A 133 12.00 -3.00 -16.63
CA ILE A 133 11.59 -2.87 -15.22
C ILE A 133 12.51 -1.84 -14.53
N PRO A 134 11.95 -0.80 -13.89
CA PRO A 134 12.75 0.15 -13.11
C PRO A 134 13.63 -0.55 -12.09
N GLN A 135 14.83 -0.02 -11.87
CA GLN A 135 15.75 -0.61 -10.90
C GLN A 135 15.16 -0.58 -9.48
N LEU A 136 15.35 -1.66 -8.74
CA LEU A 136 14.83 -1.81 -7.39
C LEU A 136 15.74 -1.11 -6.37
N SER A 137 15.21 -0.12 -5.66
CA SER A 137 15.93 0.54 -4.56
C SER A 137 15.67 -0.15 -3.21
N LEU A 138 16.61 0.02 -2.29
CA LEU A 138 16.45 -0.46 -0.91
C LEU A 138 15.26 0.23 -0.21
N ALA A 139 14.94 1.48 -0.56
CA ALA A 139 13.75 2.18 -0.08
C ALA A 139 12.45 1.45 -0.46
N VAL A 140 12.35 0.92 -1.69
CA VAL A 140 11.18 0.11 -2.12
C VAL A 140 11.10 -1.19 -1.33
N ILE A 141 12.21 -1.88 -1.13
CA ILE A 141 12.25 -3.13 -0.35
C ILE A 141 11.80 -2.87 1.09
N ILE A 142 12.36 -1.85 1.74
CA ILE A 142 12.02 -1.49 3.12
C ILE A 142 10.52 -1.15 3.23
N THR A 143 10.00 -0.29 2.35
CA THR A 143 8.57 0.08 2.40
C THR A 143 7.64 -1.10 2.10
N ALA A 144 8.01 -2.01 1.20
CA ALA A 144 7.26 -3.22 0.94
C ALA A 144 7.22 -4.16 2.15
N VAL A 145 8.35 -4.32 2.85
CA VAL A 145 8.42 -5.10 4.10
C VAL A 145 7.59 -4.45 5.19
N LEU A 146 7.70 -3.13 5.37
CA LEU A 146 6.88 -2.40 6.36
C LEU A 146 5.39 -2.52 6.06
N PHE A 147 4.99 -2.47 4.79
CA PHE A 147 3.60 -2.64 4.36
C PHE A 147 3.10 -4.08 4.58
N ALA A 148 3.94 -5.08 4.36
CA ALA A 148 3.60 -6.46 4.68
C ALA A 148 3.42 -6.64 6.19
N VAL A 149 4.39 -6.19 7.01
CA VAL A 149 4.34 -6.33 8.47
C VAL A 149 3.20 -5.52 9.09
N SER A 150 2.81 -4.38 8.50
CA SER A 150 1.69 -3.58 9.00
C SER A 150 0.35 -4.32 8.97
N HIS A 151 0.20 -5.37 8.16
CA HIS A 151 -0.99 -6.21 8.17
C HIS A 151 -1.21 -6.91 9.54
N LEU A 152 -0.16 -7.12 10.33
CA LEU A 152 -0.27 -7.62 11.70
C LEU A 152 -0.90 -6.62 12.67
N GLN A 153 -1.09 -5.36 12.26
CA GLN A 153 -1.86 -4.37 13.03
C GLN A 153 -3.37 -4.63 12.94
N TYR A 154 -3.81 -5.22 11.84
CA TYR A 154 -5.21 -5.55 11.53
C TYR A 154 -5.55 -7.01 11.81
N TYR A 155 -4.59 -7.94 11.63
CA TYR A 155 -4.80 -9.37 11.68
C TYR A 155 -3.88 -10.05 12.71
N LYS A 156 -4.40 -11.09 13.39
CA LYS A 156 -3.57 -11.97 14.22
C LYS A 156 -2.67 -12.83 13.33
N LEU A 157 -1.44 -13.10 13.79
CA LEU A 157 -0.51 -13.95 13.07
C LEU A 157 -1.04 -15.39 12.97
N ASN A 158 -1.36 -15.81 11.75
CA ASN A 158 -1.76 -17.17 11.39
C ASN A 158 -1.48 -17.43 9.88
N ALA A 159 -1.80 -18.62 9.38
CA ALA A 159 -1.54 -18.98 7.98
C ALA A 159 -2.24 -18.03 6.97
N GLU A 160 -3.43 -17.54 7.30
CA GLU A 160 -4.17 -16.60 6.46
C GLU A 160 -3.54 -15.21 6.47
N SER A 161 -3.14 -14.69 7.63
CA SER A 161 -2.45 -13.40 7.71
C SER A 161 -1.09 -13.44 7.03
N ILE A 162 -0.35 -14.56 7.11
CA ILE A 162 0.91 -14.74 6.38
C ILE A 162 0.66 -14.66 4.87
N ARG A 163 -0.43 -15.27 4.38
CA ARG A 163 -0.83 -15.12 2.98
C ARG A 163 -1.11 -13.66 2.64
N PHE A 164 -1.86 -12.92 3.46
CA PHE A 164 -2.10 -11.49 3.25
C PHE A 164 -0.79 -10.69 3.20
N MET A 165 0.15 -10.96 4.12
CA MET A 165 1.48 -10.36 4.13
C MET A 165 2.27 -10.66 2.86
N ALA A 166 2.16 -11.87 2.30
CA ALA A 166 2.84 -12.23 1.05
C ALA A 166 2.28 -11.47 -0.17
N PHE A 167 0.95 -11.28 -0.22
CA PHE A 167 0.31 -10.43 -1.23
C PHE A 167 0.72 -8.96 -1.04
N ALA A 168 0.72 -8.47 0.21
CA ALA A 168 1.12 -7.11 0.54
C ALA A 168 2.60 -6.86 0.25
N LEU A 169 3.50 -7.82 0.49
CA LEU A 169 4.92 -7.71 0.14
C LEU A 169 5.09 -7.61 -1.38
N SER A 170 4.44 -8.51 -2.12
CA SER A 170 4.50 -8.53 -3.58
C SER A 170 3.96 -7.24 -4.18
N GLY A 171 2.75 -6.82 -3.79
CA GLY A 171 2.16 -5.54 -4.18
C GLY A 171 3.00 -4.34 -3.70
N GLY A 172 3.59 -4.45 -2.52
CA GLY A 172 4.61 -3.57 -1.94
C GLY A 172 5.72 -3.24 -2.91
N LEU A 173 6.41 -4.29 -3.38
CA LEU A 173 7.53 -4.19 -4.28
C LEU A 173 7.12 -3.56 -5.62
N PHE A 174 6.08 -4.10 -6.26
CA PHE A 174 5.65 -3.64 -7.58
C PHE A 174 5.08 -2.22 -7.57
N PHE A 175 4.24 -1.89 -6.60
CA PHE A 175 3.69 -0.53 -6.48
C PHE A 175 4.79 0.45 -6.06
N GLY A 176 5.71 0.06 -5.17
CA GLY A 176 6.86 0.87 -4.82
C GLY A 176 7.74 1.20 -6.01
N LEU A 177 8.01 0.23 -6.90
CA LEU A 177 8.72 0.45 -8.16
C LEU A 177 8.00 1.46 -9.06
N VAL A 178 6.69 1.29 -9.27
CA VAL A 178 5.89 2.21 -10.09
C VAL A 178 5.86 3.61 -9.48
N ALA A 179 5.66 3.73 -8.17
CA ALA A 179 5.62 5.02 -7.48
C ALA A 179 6.99 5.71 -7.51
N GLN A 180 8.09 4.98 -7.32
CA GLN A 180 9.43 5.56 -7.40
C GLN A 180 9.78 6.00 -8.83
N ALA A 181 9.44 5.19 -9.84
CA ALA A 181 9.72 5.49 -11.24
C ALA A 181 8.91 6.69 -11.79
N THR A 182 7.70 6.90 -11.27
CA THR A 182 6.81 7.98 -11.70
C THR A 182 6.76 9.17 -10.75
N ALA A 183 7.39 9.06 -9.57
CA ALA A 183 7.26 9.97 -8.43
C ALA A 183 5.79 10.31 -8.07
N SER A 184 4.87 9.37 -8.25
CA SER A 184 3.42 9.55 -8.05
C SER A 184 2.75 8.30 -7.50
N ILE A 185 1.75 8.48 -6.63
CA ILE A 185 0.90 7.37 -6.14
C ILE A 185 -0.36 7.13 -6.97
N LEU A 186 -0.63 7.94 -8.01
CA LEU A 186 -1.90 7.88 -8.74
C LEU A 186 -2.14 6.49 -9.33
N LEU A 187 -1.14 5.94 -10.04
CA LEU A 187 -1.25 4.61 -10.65
C LEU A 187 -1.34 3.52 -9.60
N THR A 188 -0.62 3.65 -8.48
CA THR A 188 -0.61 2.62 -7.43
C THR A 188 -1.93 2.57 -6.68
N ILE A 189 -2.58 3.72 -6.44
CA ILE A 189 -3.95 3.78 -5.90
C ILE A 189 -4.91 3.02 -6.80
N LEU A 190 -4.89 3.28 -8.11
CA LEU A 190 -5.80 2.62 -9.05
C LEU A 190 -5.58 1.10 -9.08
N MET A 191 -4.32 0.66 -9.13
CA MET A 191 -3.98 -0.76 -9.12
C MET A 191 -4.39 -1.44 -7.81
N HIS A 192 -4.16 -0.78 -6.67
CA HIS A 192 -4.50 -1.32 -5.35
C HIS A 192 -6.03 -1.42 -5.17
N ILE A 193 -6.78 -0.37 -5.52
CA ILE A 193 -8.25 -0.40 -5.54
C ILE A 193 -8.75 -1.55 -6.43
N SER A 194 -8.18 -1.70 -7.63
CA SER A 194 -8.58 -2.74 -8.56
C SER A 194 -8.31 -4.16 -8.03
N PHE A 195 -7.17 -4.39 -7.37
CA PHE A 195 -6.88 -5.66 -6.70
C PHE A 195 -7.89 -5.95 -5.57
N ASN A 196 -8.15 -4.99 -4.68
CA ASN A 196 -9.09 -5.19 -3.58
C ASN A 196 -10.53 -5.36 -4.08
N ALA A 197 -10.93 -4.62 -5.12
CA ALA A 197 -12.23 -4.80 -5.78
C ALA A 197 -12.38 -6.23 -6.34
N SER A 198 -11.35 -6.72 -7.04
CA SER A 198 -11.32 -8.09 -7.56
C SER A 198 -11.41 -9.13 -6.44
N ALA A 199 -10.65 -8.96 -5.36
CA ALA A 199 -10.69 -9.85 -4.20
C ALA A 199 -12.07 -9.87 -3.53
N ALA A 200 -12.69 -8.70 -3.33
CA ALA A 200 -14.04 -8.57 -2.79
C ALA A 200 -15.09 -9.24 -3.69
N LEU A 201 -15.00 -9.05 -5.01
CA LEU A 201 -15.89 -9.67 -5.99
C LEU A 201 -15.78 -11.20 -5.97
N TYR A 202 -14.57 -11.75 -5.99
CA TYR A 202 -14.37 -13.20 -5.91
C TYR A 202 -14.87 -13.79 -4.60
N SER A 203 -14.69 -13.08 -3.48
CA SER A 203 -15.22 -13.49 -2.19
C SER A 203 -16.75 -13.53 -2.19
N TYR A 204 -17.39 -12.50 -2.76
CA TYR A 204 -18.84 -12.44 -2.88
C TYR A 204 -19.40 -13.58 -3.75
N ASN A 205 -18.75 -13.88 -4.88
CA ASN A 205 -19.19 -14.97 -5.76
C ASN A 205 -19.06 -16.35 -5.12
N LYS A 206 -18.04 -16.60 -4.28
CA LYS A 206 -17.91 -17.86 -3.53
C LYS A 206 -18.99 -18.05 -2.46
N LYS A 207 -19.55 -16.96 -1.94
CA LYS A 207 -20.59 -16.99 -0.89
C LYS A 207 -22.01 -17.16 -1.44
N LYS A 208 -22.21 -16.95 -2.75
CA LYS A 208 -23.51 -17.20 -3.37
C LYS A 208 -23.78 -18.71 -3.41
N PRO A 209 -24.97 -19.18 -2.98
CA PRO A 209 -25.37 -20.55 -3.27
C PRO A 209 -25.36 -20.75 -4.79
N ALA A 210 -24.92 -21.93 -5.25
CA ALA A 210 -25.04 -22.31 -6.65
C ALA A 210 -26.52 -22.22 -7.04
N LYS A 211 -26.80 -21.53 -8.15
CA LYS A 211 -28.14 -21.50 -8.74
C LYS A 211 -28.45 -22.84 -9.38
#